data_AF-S5AGS5-F1
#
_entry.id   AF-S5AGS5-F1
#
_cell.length_a   1.000
_cell.length_b   1.000
_cell.length_c   1.000
_cell.angle_alpha   90.00
_cell.angle_beta   90.00
_cell.angle_gamma   90.00
#
_symmetry.space_group_name_H-M   'P 1'
#
loop_
_entity.id
_entity.type
_entity.pdbx_description
1 polymer ?
#
loop_
_entity_poly.entity_id
_entity_poly.type
_entity_poly.pdbx_seq_one_letter_code
_entity_poly.pdbx_strand_id
1 'polypeptide(L)'
;MRYGDDWPTNVVFQNSLPYKDKQDLVRLTQDYQGVGKLLPELKLSWYENMLAKRHEGRIWKPFIKQVFPNSTENTVSTIRNTLKNGCDIIRKQRNRIAHHEPIFNQPTLTQLLPLIEEAVSWRCKKTVAWLRAQEKATELLNNPIF
;
A
#
# COMPACT_ATOMS: atom_id res chain seq x y z
N MET A 1 6.87 1.20 19.04
CA MET A 1 5.97 0.43 18.14
C MET A 1 5.80 -0.99 18.71
N ARG A 2 4.67 -1.71 18.55
CA ARG A 2 4.37 -3.00 19.23
C ARG A 2 5.48 -4.06 19.19
N TYR A 3 6.29 -4.07 18.13
CA TYR A 3 7.31 -5.10 17.89
C TYR A 3 8.75 -4.59 17.98
N GLY A 4 8.95 -3.36 18.48
CA GLY A 4 10.27 -2.70 18.52
C GLY A 4 10.71 -2.11 17.18
N ASP A 5 11.92 -1.56 17.15
CA ASP A 5 12.49 -0.92 15.96
C ASP A 5 12.96 -1.95 14.93
N ASP A 6 13.46 -3.10 15.39
CA ASP A 6 13.78 -4.28 14.56
C ASP A 6 12.62 -5.28 14.49
N TRP A 7 11.41 -4.75 14.27
CA TRP A 7 10.22 -5.56 14.03
C TRP A 7 10.38 -6.65 12.96
N PRO A 8 11.23 -6.54 11.90
CA PRO A 8 11.35 -7.59 10.89
C PRO A 8 11.90 -8.92 11.42
N THR A 9 12.77 -8.86 12.43
CA THR A 9 13.40 -10.05 13.05
C THR A 9 12.59 -10.56 14.24
N ASN A 10 11.57 -9.82 14.68
CA ASN A 10 10.71 -10.22 15.78
C ASN A 10 9.88 -11.47 15.43
N VAL A 11 10.13 -12.58 16.12
CA VAL A 11 9.48 -13.88 15.85
C VAL A 11 7.96 -13.82 16.02
N VAL A 12 7.44 -13.05 16.97
CA VAL A 12 5.99 -12.87 17.18
C VAL A 12 5.38 -12.14 15.98
N PHE A 13 6.07 -11.14 15.45
CA PHE A 13 5.67 -10.48 14.20
C PHE A 13 5.74 -11.46 13.02
N GLN A 14 6.83 -12.18 12.82
CA GLN A 14 6.96 -13.13 11.70
C GLN A 14 5.88 -14.21 11.72
N ASN A 15 5.60 -14.80 12.89
CA ASN A 15 4.58 -15.86 13.05
C ASN A 15 3.16 -15.38 12.82
N SER A 16 2.93 -14.08 12.87
CA SER A 16 1.62 -13.50 12.65
C SER A 16 1.29 -13.28 11.15
N LEU A 17 2.30 -13.37 10.29
CA LEU A 17 2.17 -13.19 8.85
C LEU A 17 1.59 -14.44 8.18
N PRO A 18 0.88 -14.30 7.04
CA PRO A 18 0.64 -15.42 6.15
C PRO A 18 1.93 -16.15 5.77
N TYR A 19 1.84 -17.46 5.48
CA TYR A 19 3.01 -18.30 5.20
C TYR A 19 3.96 -17.70 4.15
N LYS A 20 3.43 -17.22 3.02
CA LYS A 20 4.23 -16.61 1.94
C LYS A 20 4.92 -15.32 2.39
N ASP A 21 4.20 -14.43 3.07
CA ASP A 21 4.77 -13.17 3.56
C ASP A 21 5.82 -13.40 4.66
N LYS A 22 5.61 -14.42 5.51
CA LYS A 22 6.61 -14.86 6.50
C LYS A 22 7.87 -15.36 5.81
N GLN A 23 7.74 -16.26 4.83
CA GLN A 23 8.88 -16.80 4.11
C GLN A 23 9.67 -15.72 3.38
N ASP A 24 8.98 -14.82 2.67
CA ASP A 24 9.61 -13.71 1.97
C ASP A 24 10.36 -12.80 2.96
N LEU A 25 9.74 -12.46 4.10
CA LEU A 25 10.37 -11.65 5.13
C LEU A 25 11.60 -12.34 5.73
N VAL A 26 11.47 -13.60 6.16
CA VAL A 26 12.58 -14.36 6.77
C VAL A 26 13.76 -14.47 5.82
N ARG A 27 13.51 -14.70 4.53
CA ARG A 27 14.56 -14.74 3.50
C ARG A 27 15.28 -13.39 3.39
N LEU A 28 14.53 -12.28 3.34
CA LEU A 28 15.10 -10.93 3.24
C LEU A 28 15.83 -10.49 4.52
N THR A 29 15.55 -11.13 5.65
CA THR A 29 16.21 -10.84 6.94
C THR A 29 17.34 -11.81 7.29
N GLN A 30 17.79 -12.68 6.36
CA GLN A 30 18.93 -13.58 6.62
C GLN A 30 20.24 -12.82 6.87
N ASP A 31 20.49 -11.77 6.08
CA ASP A 31 21.55 -10.78 6.31
C ASP A 31 20.90 -9.43 6.61
N TYR A 32 20.25 -9.33 7.77
CA TYR A 32 19.46 -8.14 8.11
C TYR A 32 20.37 -6.93 8.38
N GLN A 33 20.31 -5.96 7.48
CA GLN A 33 21.09 -4.72 7.54
C GLN A 33 20.24 -3.50 7.97
N GLY A 34 19.16 -3.75 8.70
CA GLY A 34 18.24 -2.72 9.22
C GLY A 34 17.00 -2.48 8.35
N VAL A 35 15.98 -1.89 8.98
CA VAL A 35 14.66 -1.64 8.35
C VAL A 35 14.80 -0.84 7.06
N GLY A 36 15.66 0.17 7.04
CA GLY A 36 15.84 1.05 5.87
C GLY A 36 16.26 0.31 4.60
N LYS A 37 17.10 -0.72 4.72
CA LYS A 37 17.49 -1.56 3.57
C LYS A 37 16.47 -2.62 3.23
N LEU A 38 15.66 -3.06 4.19
CA LEU A 38 14.62 -4.06 3.97
C LEU A 38 13.40 -3.50 3.22
N LEU A 39 12.95 -2.29 3.57
CA LEU A 39 11.70 -1.74 3.03
C LEU A 39 11.62 -1.74 1.49
N PRO A 40 12.67 -1.37 0.74
CA PRO A 40 12.64 -1.40 -0.73
C PRO A 40 12.54 -2.81 -1.32
N GLU A 41 13.03 -3.83 -0.60
CA GLU A 41 13.05 -5.24 -1.08
C GLU A 41 11.69 -5.93 -0.95
N LEU A 42 10.78 -5.36 -0.16
CA LEU A 42 9.43 -5.90 0.02
C LEU A 42 8.54 -5.60 -1.18
N LYS A 43 7.87 -6.63 -1.69
CA LYS A 43 6.91 -6.51 -2.79
C LYS A 43 5.71 -5.66 -2.36
N LEU A 44 5.10 -4.93 -3.30
CA LEU A 44 3.87 -4.18 -3.03
C LEU A 44 2.73 -5.06 -2.45
N SER A 45 2.64 -6.33 -2.85
CA SER A 45 1.67 -7.29 -2.27
C SER A 45 1.88 -7.53 -0.78
N TRP A 46 3.12 -7.45 -0.30
CA TRP A 46 3.43 -7.59 1.13
C TRP A 46 2.80 -6.43 1.91
N TYR A 47 2.99 -5.19 1.43
CA TYR A 47 2.38 -4.01 2.03
C TYR A 47 0.85 -4.02 1.96
N GLU A 48 0.27 -4.50 0.85
CA GLU A 48 -1.18 -4.70 0.74
C GLU A 48 -1.70 -5.73 1.76
N ASN A 49 -0.95 -6.82 1.99
CA ASN A 49 -1.31 -7.85 2.96
C ASN A 49 -1.28 -7.33 4.40
N MET A 50 -0.42 -6.34 4.70
CA MET A 50 -0.43 -5.66 5.99
C MET A 50 -1.77 -4.96 6.28
N LEU A 51 -2.56 -4.61 5.26
CA LEU A 51 -3.92 -4.08 5.41
C LEU A 51 -4.99 -5.17 5.59
N ALA A 52 -4.64 -6.46 5.71
CA ALA A 52 -5.64 -7.51 5.94
C ALA A 52 -6.23 -7.46 7.36
N LYS A 53 -7.48 -7.96 7.52
CA LYS A 53 -8.22 -7.99 8.80
C LYS A 53 -7.42 -8.58 9.98
N ARG A 54 -6.54 -9.55 9.73
CA ARG A 54 -5.66 -10.14 10.76
C ARG A 54 -4.71 -9.14 11.44
N HIS A 55 -4.40 -8.04 10.78
CA HIS A 55 -3.54 -6.97 11.31
C HIS A 55 -4.33 -5.88 12.02
N GLU A 56 -5.66 -5.91 11.94
CA GLU A 56 -6.52 -4.86 12.44
C GLU A 56 -6.34 -4.64 13.94
N GLY A 57 -6.57 -5.64 14.78
CA GLY A 57 -6.46 -5.48 16.23
C GLY A 57 -5.03 -5.23 16.73
N ARG A 58 -4.02 -5.76 16.02
CA ARG A 58 -2.64 -5.81 16.52
C ARG A 58 -1.74 -4.69 16.03
N ILE A 59 -2.05 -4.09 14.89
CA ILE A 59 -1.29 -3.00 14.27
C ILE A 59 -2.21 -1.79 14.08
N TRP A 60 -3.33 -1.96 13.39
CA TRP A 60 -4.09 -0.79 12.93
C TRP A 60 -4.95 -0.13 14.00
N LYS A 61 -5.57 -0.89 14.90
CA LYS A 61 -6.43 -0.35 15.96
C LYS A 61 -5.77 0.77 16.77
N PRO A 62 -4.51 0.62 17.24
CA PRO A 62 -3.83 1.71 17.96
C PRO A 62 -3.28 2.84 17.06
N PHE A 63 -2.99 2.61 15.78
CA PHE A 63 -2.16 3.54 14.99
C PHE A 63 -2.84 4.13 13.74
N ILE A 64 -3.93 3.55 13.23
CA ILE A 64 -4.45 3.92 11.89
C ILE A 64 -4.86 5.40 11.80
N LYS A 65 -5.45 5.96 12.86
CA LYS A 65 -5.86 7.37 12.91
C LYS A 65 -4.68 8.32 13.03
N GLN A 66 -3.58 7.89 13.66
CA GLN A 66 -2.32 8.62 13.67
C GLN A 66 -1.65 8.55 12.29
N VAL A 67 -1.72 7.40 11.62
CA VAL A 67 -1.10 7.19 10.30
C VAL A 67 -1.86 7.91 9.20
N PHE A 68 -3.19 7.92 9.26
CA PHE A 68 -4.10 8.52 8.28
C PHE A 68 -4.99 9.59 8.94
N PRO A 69 -4.40 10.70 9.42
CA PRO A 69 -5.11 11.70 10.21
C PRO A 69 -6.17 12.47 9.41
N ASN A 70 -6.09 12.47 8.08
CA ASN A 70 -7.02 13.19 7.20
C ASN A 70 -8.05 12.25 6.54
N SER A 71 -8.18 11.02 7.03
CA SER A 71 -9.17 10.08 6.52
C SER A 71 -10.58 10.63 6.66
N THR A 72 -11.36 10.55 5.57
CA THR A 72 -12.81 10.84 5.57
C THR A 72 -13.61 9.77 6.30
N GLU A 73 -13.04 8.56 6.42
CA GLU A 73 -13.65 7.44 7.12
C GLU A 73 -13.42 7.48 8.64
N ASN A 74 -14.36 6.94 9.40
CA ASN A 74 -14.38 7.06 10.87
C ASN A 74 -13.83 5.84 11.61
N THR A 75 -13.98 4.63 11.07
CA THR A 75 -13.59 3.41 11.79
C THR A 75 -12.27 2.81 11.28
N VAL A 76 -11.55 2.12 12.16
CA VAL A 76 -10.33 1.38 11.81
C VAL A 76 -10.60 0.38 10.67
N SER A 77 -11.72 -0.35 10.76
CA SER A 77 -12.10 -1.36 9.79
C SER A 77 -12.39 -0.75 8.41
N THR A 78 -13.15 0.36 8.36
CA THR A 78 -13.48 1.02 7.10
C THR A 78 -12.24 1.59 6.43
N ILE A 79 -11.42 2.36 7.16
CA ILE A 79 -10.16 2.92 6.63
C ILE A 79 -9.28 1.81 6.04
N ARG A 80 -9.05 0.74 6.82
CA ARG A 80 -8.21 -0.38 6.41
C ARG A 80 -8.77 -1.08 5.16
N ASN A 81 -10.08 -1.32 5.12
CA ASN A 81 -10.73 -1.97 3.98
C ASN A 81 -10.64 -1.12 2.71
N THR A 82 -10.93 0.18 2.80
CA THR A 82 -10.82 1.11 1.66
C THR A 82 -9.40 1.10 1.10
N LEU A 83 -8.39 1.29 1.97
CA LEU A 83 -6.99 1.25 1.57
C LEU A 83 -6.60 -0.12 0.96
N LYS A 84 -7.06 -1.22 1.55
CA LYS A 84 -6.76 -2.56 1.03
C LYS A 84 -7.31 -2.75 -0.39
N ASN A 85 -8.58 -2.40 -0.60
CA ASN A 85 -9.25 -2.55 -1.88
C ASN A 85 -8.59 -1.67 -2.94
N GLY A 86 -8.28 -0.42 -2.59
CA GLY A 86 -7.54 0.49 -3.46
C GLY A 86 -6.17 -0.05 -3.85
N CYS A 87 -5.38 -0.50 -2.86
CA CYS A 87 -4.06 -1.09 -3.11
C CYS A 87 -4.12 -2.35 -4.00
N ASP A 88 -5.14 -3.21 -3.87
CA ASP A 88 -5.30 -4.38 -4.74
C ASP A 88 -5.52 -3.98 -6.21
N ILE A 89 -6.40 -3.01 -6.46
CA ILE A 89 -6.65 -2.46 -7.81
C ILE A 89 -5.37 -1.86 -8.39
N ILE A 90 -4.69 -0.99 -7.61
CA ILE A 90 -3.43 -0.35 -8.01
C ILE A 90 -2.37 -1.41 -8.33
N ARG A 91 -2.20 -2.40 -7.46
CA ARG A 91 -1.19 -3.46 -7.64
C ARG A 91 -1.46 -4.28 -8.89
N LYS A 92 -2.72 -4.68 -9.14
CA LYS A 92 -3.09 -5.45 -10.34
C LYS A 92 -2.74 -4.66 -11.60
N GLN A 93 -3.12 -3.39 -11.68
CA GLN A 93 -2.81 -2.56 -12.84
C GLN A 93 -1.32 -2.32 -13.01
N ARG A 94 -0.58 -2.04 -11.93
CA ARG A 94 0.89 -1.90 -11.97
C ARG A 94 1.54 -3.18 -12.49
N ASN A 95 1.07 -4.35 -12.06
CA ASN A 95 1.59 -5.62 -12.55
C ASN A 95 1.35 -5.79 -14.05
N ARG A 96 0.17 -5.44 -14.58
CA ARG A 96 -0.10 -5.44 -16.02
C ARG A 96 0.91 -4.57 -16.78
N ILE A 97 1.15 -3.35 -16.31
CA ILE A 97 2.15 -2.43 -16.89
C ILE A 97 3.54 -3.07 -16.92
N ALA A 98 3.98 -3.63 -15.79
CA ALA A 98 5.30 -4.26 -15.68
C ALA A 98 5.45 -5.51 -16.56
N HIS A 99 4.34 -6.22 -16.82
CA HIS A 99 4.29 -7.36 -17.73
C HIS A 99 4.02 -6.97 -19.19
N HIS A 100 3.97 -5.66 -19.50
CA HIS A 100 3.63 -5.14 -20.83
C HIS A 100 2.29 -5.65 -21.37
N GLU A 101 1.33 -5.89 -20.48
CA GLU A 101 -0.03 -6.28 -20.84
C GLU A 101 -0.86 -5.05 -21.28
N PRO A 102 -1.90 -5.23 -22.11
CA PRO A 102 -2.79 -4.13 -22.49
C PRO A 102 -3.52 -3.49 -21.29
N ILE A 103 -3.53 -2.16 -21.23
CA ILE A 103 -4.15 -1.39 -20.13
C ILE A 103 -5.30 -0.46 -20.54
N PHE A 104 -5.34 0.03 -21.79
CA PHE A 104 -6.30 1.07 -22.21
C PHE A 104 -7.77 0.63 -22.14
N ASN A 105 -8.06 -0.65 -22.36
CA ASN A 105 -9.43 -1.19 -22.29
C ASN A 105 -9.80 -1.72 -20.90
N GLN A 106 -9.00 -1.43 -19.87
CA GLN A 106 -9.27 -1.90 -18.51
C GLN A 106 -10.22 -0.93 -17.80
N PRO A 107 -11.40 -1.38 -17.32
CA PRO A 107 -12.38 -0.50 -16.65
C PRO A 107 -11.86 0.09 -15.33
N THR A 108 -10.78 -0.46 -14.78
CA THR A 108 -10.12 0.01 -13.56
C THR A 108 -9.08 1.09 -13.82
N LEU A 109 -8.71 1.37 -15.07
CA LEU A 109 -7.64 2.34 -15.40
C LEU A 109 -7.97 3.75 -14.89
N THR A 110 -9.19 4.21 -15.12
CA THR A 110 -9.68 5.53 -14.67
C THR A 110 -9.84 5.63 -13.16
N GLN A 111 -9.87 4.50 -12.45
CA GLN A 111 -9.99 4.46 -10.99
C GLN A 111 -8.64 4.63 -10.28
N LEU A 112 -7.52 4.46 -10.99
CA LEU A 112 -6.20 4.42 -10.36
C LEU A 112 -5.81 5.73 -9.67
N LEU A 113 -5.91 6.85 -10.38
CA LEU A 113 -5.54 8.14 -9.82
C LEU A 113 -6.42 8.51 -8.61
N PRO A 114 -7.77 8.42 -8.66
CA PRO A 114 -8.61 8.62 -7.49
C PRO A 114 -8.22 7.79 -6.26
N LEU A 115 -7.91 6.50 -6.45
CA LEU A 115 -7.49 5.62 -5.34
C LEU A 115 -6.13 6.00 -4.76
N ILE A 116 -5.18 6.41 -5.60
CA ILE A 116 -3.86 6.90 -5.17
C ILE A 116 -4.03 8.22 -4.40
N GLU A 117 -4.80 9.16 -4.94
CA GLU A 117 -5.08 10.44 -4.29
C GLU A 117 -5.78 10.26 -2.95
N GLU A 118 -6.75 9.36 -2.86
CA GLU A 118 -7.45 9.06 -1.60
C GLU A 118 -6.45 8.63 -0.53
N ALA A 119 -5.65 7.59 -0.81
CA ALA A 119 -4.65 7.08 0.13
C ALA A 119 -3.62 8.15 0.55
N VAL A 120 -3.11 8.92 -0.41
CA VAL A 120 -2.11 9.97 -0.15
C VAL A 120 -2.73 11.15 0.61
N SER A 121 -3.95 11.55 0.27
CA SER A 121 -4.65 12.66 0.93
C SER A 121 -4.94 12.35 2.39
N TRP A 122 -5.35 11.11 2.70
CA TRP A 122 -5.58 10.64 4.06
C TRP A 122 -4.32 10.70 4.91
N ARG A 123 -3.15 10.44 4.30
CA ARG A 123 -1.84 10.54 4.95
C ARG A 123 -1.37 11.99 5.09
N CYS A 124 -1.37 12.78 4.02
CA CYS A 124 -0.76 14.10 3.99
C CYS A 124 -1.33 15.00 2.89
N LYS A 125 -2.05 16.06 3.30
CA LYS A 125 -2.61 17.08 2.39
C LYS A 125 -1.58 17.76 1.50
N LYS A 126 -0.37 18.01 2.02
CA LYS A 126 0.73 18.61 1.23
C LYS A 126 1.22 17.67 0.12
N THR A 127 1.31 16.38 0.41
CA THR A 127 1.82 15.39 -0.55
C THR A 127 0.81 15.14 -1.67
N VAL A 128 -0.49 15.09 -1.39
CA VAL A 128 -1.51 14.95 -2.46
C VAL A 128 -1.58 16.20 -3.34
N ALA A 129 -1.42 17.40 -2.77
CA ALA A 129 -1.36 18.64 -3.55
C ALA A 129 -0.15 18.64 -4.50
N TRP A 130 1.02 18.19 -4.03
CA TRP A 130 2.19 17.99 -4.87
C TRP A 130 1.93 16.94 -5.96
N LEU A 131 1.35 15.78 -5.61
CA LEU A 131 1.04 14.72 -6.57
C LEU A 131 0.13 15.23 -7.71
N ARG A 132 -0.95 15.95 -7.36
CA ARG A 132 -1.87 16.57 -8.32
C ARG A 132 -1.17 17.55 -9.27
N ALA A 133 -0.17 18.27 -8.79
CA ALA A 133 0.59 19.22 -9.62
C ALA A 133 1.60 18.54 -10.56
N GLN A 134 1.91 17.25 -10.36
CA GLN A 134 2.91 16.51 -11.14
C GLN A 134 2.30 15.46 -12.07
N GLU A 135 1.10 14.97 -11.78
CA GLU A 135 0.47 13.95 -12.59
C GLU A 135 0.03 14.53 -13.95
N LYS A 136 0.40 13.84 -15.04
CA LYS A 136 0.07 14.20 -16.43
C LYS A 136 -0.74 13.12 -17.13
N ALA A 137 -1.04 12.02 -16.43
CA ALA A 137 -1.70 10.87 -17.03
C ALA A 137 -3.15 11.21 -17.35
N THR A 138 -3.80 12.03 -16.54
CA THR A 138 -5.17 12.49 -16.76
C THR A 138 -5.34 13.20 -18.11
N GLU A 139 -4.38 14.04 -18.53
CA GLU A 139 -4.44 14.72 -19.83
C GLU A 139 -4.47 13.74 -21.00
N LEU A 140 -3.62 12.70 -20.95
CA LEU A 140 -3.54 11.67 -21.98
C LEU A 140 -4.79 10.78 -22.00
N LEU A 141 -5.37 10.48 -20.84
CA LEU A 141 -6.58 9.66 -20.74
C LEU A 141 -7.84 10.41 -21.21
N ASN A 142 -7.88 11.74 -21.03
CA ASN A 142 -8.99 12.57 -21.49
C ASN A 142 -8.91 12.91 -22.98
N ASN A 143 -7.71 12.98 -23.56
CA ASN A 143 -7.47 13.23 -24.97
C ASN A 143 -6.70 12.06 -25.59
N PRO A 144 -7.33 10.89 -25.78
CA PRO A 144 -6.62 9.75 -26.32
C PRO A 144 -6.22 10.03 -27.76
N ILE A 145 -4.91 10.04 -28.01
CA ILE A 145 -4.34 10.13 -29.35
C ILE A 145 -4.49 8.74 -29.97
N PHE A 146 -5.56 8.54 -30.73
CA PHE A 146 -5.79 7.36 -31.55
C PHE A 146 -5.41 7.64 -33.01
#